data_AF-Q31QA9-F1
#
_entry.id   AF-Q31QA9-F1
#
_cell.length_a   1.000
_cell.length_b   1.000
_cell.length_c   1.000
_cell.angle_alpha   90.00
_cell.angle_beta   90.00
_cell.angle_gamma   90.00
#
_symmetry.space_group_name_H-M   'P 1'
#
loop_
_entity.id
_entity.type
_entity.pdbx_description
1 polymer ?
#
loop_
_entity_poly.entity_id
_entity_poly.type
_entity_poly.pdbx_seq_one_letter_code
_entity_poly.pdbx_strand_id
1 'polypeptide(L)'
;MARMRKAPDERRTHLGRSVFRNTSVASIVGQTEWHHYFAQGELLEAATALDQALSVYPELDAHGFNSLTHPKSPLTELDLPQIALCLRYLSMCDRTAQVNRKIDSYWLKHRIEALYRLPNGWPFYVSNGALIAAAIGDGLNVKPTKPWSHTAYLSISTRSVKALTERSRSPQGVLRLEACW
;
A
#
# COMPACT_ATOMS: atom_id res chain seq x y z
N MET A 1 15.12 -9.97 -63.88
CA MET A 1 15.90 -9.45 -62.73
C MET A 1 15.08 -9.62 -61.46
N ALA A 2 15.36 -10.68 -60.70
CA ALA A 2 14.61 -11.08 -59.52
C ALA A 2 15.09 -10.31 -58.28
N ARG A 3 14.18 -9.59 -57.59
CA ARG A 3 14.47 -8.96 -56.29
C ARG A 3 14.06 -9.92 -55.16
N MET A 4 15.07 -10.33 -54.40
CA MET A 4 14.98 -11.23 -53.25
C MET A 4 14.02 -10.68 -52.17
N ARG A 5 13.15 -11.56 -51.69
CA ARG A 5 12.33 -11.36 -50.48
C ARG A 5 13.24 -11.50 -49.26
N LYS A 6 13.25 -10.51 -48.36
CA LYS A 6 13.91 -10.61 -47.04
C LYS A 6 13.07 -11.51 -46.14
N ALA A 7 13.75 -12.45 -45.48
CA ALA A 7 13.19 -13.35 -44.47
C ALA A 7 12.79 -12.60 -43.18
N PRO A 8 11.84 -13.13 -42.39
CA PRO A 8 11.44 -12.56 -41.11
C PRO A 8 12.50 -12.83 -40.02
N ASP A 9 12.80 -11.81 -39.22
CA ASP A 9 13.73 -11.88 -38.07
C ASP A 9 13.01 -12.57 -36.90
N GLU A 10 13.34 -13.84 -36.68
CA GLU A 10 12.99 -14.62 -35.50
C GLU A 10 13.91 -14.22 -34.34
N ARG A 11 13.45 -13.31 -33.46
CA ARG A 11 14.01 -13.21 -32.11
C ARG A 11 12.97 -13.56 -31.06
N ARG A 12 13.01 -14.86 -30.75
CA ARG A 12 12.51 -15.51 -29.55
C ARG A 12 12.91 -14.75 -28.28
N THR A 13 11.89 -14.42 -27.50
CA THR A 13 11.73 -14.74 -26.06
C THR A 13 13.02 -14.90 -25.24
N HIS A 14 13.35 -13.88 -24.45
CA HIS A 14 14.01 -14.05 -23.17
C HIS A 14 13.19 -13.35 -22.08
N LEU A 15 12.16 -14.06 -21.60
CA LEU A 15 11.70 -13.94 -20.22
C LEU A 15 12.83 -14.50 -19.34
N GLY A 16 13.68 -13.60 -18.86
CA GLY A 16 14.77 -13.91 -17.94
C GLY A 16 14.62 -13.04 -16.71
N ARG A 17 14.31 -13.69 -15.59
CA ARG A 17 14.44 -13.17 -14.22
C ARG A 17 15.77 -12.43 -14.01
N SER A 18 15.80 -11.58 -12.98
CA SER A 18 16.92 -10.75 -12.47
C SER A 18 16.73 -9.29 -12.91
N VAL A 19 16.69 -8.30 -12.02
CA VAL A 19 17.67 -8.02 -10.98
C VAL A 19 16.98 -7.30 -9.81
N PHE A 20 16.95 -7.95 -8.65
CA PHE A 20 16.92 -7.29 -7.35
C PHE A 20 18.09 -6.31 -7.29
N ARG A 21 17.86 -5.11 -6.73
CA ARG A 21 18.79 -4.03 -6.38
C ARG A 21 18.69 -2.81 -7.31
N ASN A 22 18.06 -1.77 -6.77
CA ASN A 22 18.70 -0.46 -6.68
C ASN A 22 18.06 0.33 -5.53
N THR A 23 18.61 0.11 -4.34
CA THR A 23 18.30 0.86 -3.13
C THR A 23 18.78 2.30 -3.32
N SER A 24 17.82 3.21 -3.51
CA SER A 24 18.03 4.64 -3.68
C SER A 24 17.48 5.37 -2.46
N VAL A 25 18.38 5.92 -1.64
CA VAL A 25 18.21 6.96 -0.61
C VAL A 25 17.27 6.66 0.58
N ALA A 26 16.45 5.62 0.57
CA ALA A 26 15.70 5.13 1.74
C ALA A 26 16.59 4.50 2.85
N SER A 27 17.90 4.46 2.63
CA SER A 27 18.92 3.84 3.48
C SER A 27 19.33 4.67 4.71
N ILE A 28 18.47 5.52 5.28
CA ILE A 28 18.82 6.33 6.46
C ILE A 28 17.93 6.07 7.68
N VAL A 29 16.80 5.35 7.57
CA VAL A 29 16.10 4.76 8.73
C VAL A 29 15.51 3.41 8.31
N GLY A 30 15.92 2.32 8.97
CA GLY A 30 15.71 0.95 8.55
C GLY A 30 14.25 0.55 8.30
N GLN A 31 13.91 0.19 7.07
CA GLN A 31 12.61 -0.38 6.72
C GLN A 31 12.51 -1.87 7.10
N THR A 32 13.63 -2.55 7.34
CA THR A 32 13.67 -3.93 7.89
C THR A 32 13.43 -4.01 9.40
N GLU A 33 13.38 -2.88 10.12
CA GLU A 33 13.26 -2.84 11.60
C GLU A 33 11.80 -2.89 12.09
N TRP A 34 10.82 -3.12 11.22
CA TRP A 34 9.41 -3.15 11.64
C TRP A 34 8.82 -4.54 11.72
N HIS A 35 9.51 -5.55 11.17
CA HIS A 35 8.98 -6.91 11.07
C HIS A 35 8.69 -7.52 12.44
N HIS A 36 9.48 -7.18 13.46
CA HIS A 36 9.28 -7.68 14.82
C HIS A 36 8.05 -7.10 15.53
N TYR A 37 7.29 -6.16 14.95
CA TYR A 37 6.01 -5.68 15.53
C TYR A 37 4.78 -6.40 14.98
N PHE A 38 4.99 -7.34 14.06
CA PHE A 38 3.94 -8.08 13.39
C PHE A 38 4.24 -9.57 13.49
N ALA A 39 3.22 -10.36 13.81
CA ALA A 39 3.33 -11.80 13.78
C ALA A 39 3.54 -12.27 12.32
N GLN A 40 4.19 -13.42 12.15
CA GLN A 40 4.42 -14.00 10.82
C GLN A 40 3.12 -14.18 10.02
N GLY A 41 2.02 -14.52 10.69
CA GLY A 41 0.70 -14.64 10.05
C GLY A 41 0.20 -13.33 9.46
N GLU A 42 0.45 -12.20 10.11
CA GLU A 42 0.02 -10.88 9.64
C GLU A 42 0.88 -10.40 8.47
N LEU A 43 2.18 -10.71 8.47
CA LEU A 43 3.05 -10.44 7.33
C LEU A 43 2.68 -11.31 6.12
N LEU A 44 2.24 -12.55 6.33
CA LEU A 44 1.75 -13.42 5.27
C LEU A 44 0.42 -12.92 4.70
N GLU A 45 -0.49 -12.45 5.54
CA GLU A 45 -1.74 -11.81 5.12
C GLU A 45 -1.46 -10.53 4.32
N ALA A 46 -0.52 -9.71 4.77
CA ALA A 46 -0.06 -8.52 4.05
C ALA A 46 0.55 -8.85 2.69
N ALA A 47 1.36 -9.90 2.59
CA ALA A 47 1.91 -10.37 1.32
C ALA A 47 0.81 -10.83 0.36
N THR A 48 -0.17 -11.57 0.88
CA THR A 48 -1.35 -12.01 0.09
C THR A 48 -2.15 -10.82 -0.41
N ALA A 49 -2.39 -9.82 0.44
CA ALA A 49 -3.07 -8.58 0.07
C ALA A 49 -2.30 -7.80 -1.00
N LEU A 50 -0.96 -7.75 -0.90
CA LEU A 50 -0.10 -7.12 -1.91
C LEU A 50 -0.22 -7.84 -3.26
N ASP A 51 -0.12 -9.16 -3.28
CA ASP A 51 -0.23 -9.96 -4.51
C ASP A 51 -1.59 -9.74 -5.19
N GLN A 52 -2.68 -9.72 -4.41
CA GLN A 52 -4.01 -9.41 -4.92
C GLN A 52 -4.09 -8.00 -5.49
N ALA A 53 -3.55 -7.00 -4.78
CA ALA A 53 -3.55 -5.62 -5.24
C ALA A 53 -2.79 -5.45 -6.56
N LEU A 54 -1.59 -6.04 -6.67
CA LEU A 54 -0.76 -5.97 -7.87
C LEU A 54 -1.35 -6.78 -9.03
N SER A 55 -2.16 -7.81 -8.77
CA SER A 55 -2.88 -8.52 -9.82
C SER A 55 -3.97 -7.66 -10.48
N VAL A 56 -4.55 -6.71 -9.73
CA VAL A 56 -5.59 -5.79 -10.22
C VAL A 56 -4.98 -4.49 -10.77
N TYR A 57 -3.97 -3.96 -10.08
CA TYR A 57 -3.26 -2.72 -10.41
C TYR A 57 -1.73 -2.96 -10.38
N PRO A 58 -1.14 -3.50 -11.46
CA PRO A 58 0.30 -3.78 -11.53
C PRO A 58 1.19 -2.55 -11.36
N GLU A 59 0.65 -1.37 -11.62
CA GLU A 59 1.32 -0.07 -11.48
C GLU A 59 1.21 0.55 -10.08
N LEU A 60 0.58 -0.14 -9.11
CA LEU A 60 0.50 0.35 -7.74
C LEU A 60 1.89 0.40 -7.09
N ASP A 61 2.25 1.54 -6.53
CA ASP A 61 3.51 1.75 -5.80
C ASP A 61 3.28 2.46 -4.47
N ALA A 62 4.33 2.75 -3.69
CA ALA A 62 4.20 3.42 -2.39
C ALA A 62 3.45 4.77 -2.43
N HIS A 63 3.44 5.49 -3.56
CA HIS A 63 2.70 6.74 -3.69
C HIS A 63 1.21 6.52 -3.93
N GLY A 64 0.81 5.35 -4.43
CA GLY A 64 -0.56 4.97 -4.73
C GLY A 64 -0.70 4.50 -6.18
N PHE A 65 -1.83 4.80 -6.83
CA PHE A 65 -1.96 4.47 -8.26
C PHE A 65 -0.94 5.27 -9.07
N ASN A 66 -0.05 4.61 -9.79
CA ASN A 66 0.86 5.32 -10.68
C ASN A 66 0.13 5.70 -11.96
N SER A 67 0.28 6.96 -12.38
CA SER A 67 -0.26 7.39 -13.65
C SER A 67 0.74 7.09 -14.76
N LEU A 68 0.30 6.34 -15.78
CA LEU A 68 1.05 6.19 -17.04
C LEU A 68 1.42 7.54 -17.70
N THR A 69 0.79 8.65 -17.32
CA THR A 69 1.11 10.01 -17.82
C THR A 69 2.27 10.68 -17.08
N HIS A 70 2.70 10.17 -15.92
CA HIS A 70 3.86 10.66 -15.18
C HIS A 70 4.89 9.53 -14.91
N PRO A 71 5.44 8.88 -15.96
CA PRO A 71 6.33 7.71 -15.86
C PRO A 71 7.73 8.03 -15.29
N LYS A 72 7.93 9.20 -14.68
CA LYS A 72 9.26 9.73 -14.34
C LYS A 72 9.76 9.34 -12.96
N SER A 73 8.92 8.76 -12.11
CA SER A 73 9.39 8.24 -10.82
C SER A 73 9.59 6.73 -10.93
N PRO A 74 10.76 6.19 -10.54
CA PRO A 74 10.90 4.74 -10.37
C PRO A 74 9.82 4.25 -9.39
N LEU A 75 9.21 3.10 -9.70
CA LEU A 75 8.23 2.47 -8.81
C LEU A 75 8.89 2.29 -7.43
N THR A 76 8.30 2.92 -6.42
CA THR A 76 8.76 2.79 -5.05
C THR A 76 8.12 1.56 -4.43
N GLU A 77 8.95 0.68 -3.85
CA GLU A 77 8.50 -0.61 -3.30
C GLU A 77 7.47 -0.43 -2.18
N LEU A 78 6.50 -1.35 -2.15
CA LEU A 78 5.50 -1.45 -1.10
C LEU A 78 6.04 -2.33 0.04
N ASP A 79 5.80 -1.91 1.27
CA ASP A 79 6.40 -2.48 2.47
C ASP A 79 5.38 -3.29 3.28
N LEU A 80 5.66 -4.57 3.56
CA LEU A 80 4.70 -5.50 4.17
C LEU A 80 4.22 -5.08 5.58
N PRO A 81 5.07 -4.60 6.51
CA PRO A 81 4.64 -4.07 7.80
C PRO A 81 3.64 -2.91 7.67
N GLN A 82 3.79 -2.04 6.67
CA GLN A 82 2.84 -0.95 6.43
C GLN A 82 1.48 -1.50 5.97
N ILE A 83 1.47 -2.51 5.10
CA ILE A 83 0.25 -3.18 4.64
C ILE A 83 -0.41 -3.91 5.82
N ALA A 84 0.35 -4.65 6.63
CA ALA A 84 -0.15 -5.32 7.82
C ALA A 84 -0.79 -4.34 8.82
N LEU A 85 -0.16 -3.19 9.06
CA LEU A 85 -0.75 -2.15 9.90
C LEU A 85 -2.06 -1.59 9.33
N CYS A 86 -2.11 -1.41 8.00
CA CYS A 86 -3.33 -0.98 7.33
C CYS A 86 -4.44 -2.02 7.46
N LEU A 87 -4.15 -3.31 7.31
CA LEU A 87 -5.12 -4.39 7.52
C LEU A 87 -5.67 -4.38 8.96
N ARG A 88 -4.80 -4.24 9.97
CA ARG A 88 -5.22 -4.06 11.37
C ARG A 88 -6.16 -2.85 11.55
N TYR A 89 -5.87 -1.74 10.88
CA TYR A 89 -6.71 -0.55 10.94
C TYR A 89 -8.07 -0.77 10.26
N LEU A 90 -8.05 -1.35 9.06
CA LEU A 90 -9.24 -1.60 8.26
C LEU A 90 -10.18 -2.61 8.91
N SER A 91 -9.67 -3.60 9.63
CA SER A 91 -10.50 -4.56 10.38
C SER A 91 -11.30 -3.91 11.52
N MET A 92 -10.89 -2.74 12.00
CA MET A 92 -11.64 -1.92 12.97
C MET A 92 -12.66 -0.98 12.31
N CYS A 93 -12.68 -0.89 10.98
CA CYS A 93 -13.57 0.01 10.25
C CYS A 93 -14.82 -0.72 9.76
N ASP A 94 -16.00 -0.14 10.04
CA ASP A 94 -17.24 -0.63 9.42
C ASP A 94 -17.18 -0.44 7.89
N ARG A 95 -17.50 -1.52 7.15
CA ARG A 95 -17.58 -1.52 5.69
C ARG A 95 -18.89 -0.88 5.20
N THR A 96 -18.85 -0.26 4.02
CA THR A 96 -20.04 0.24 3.33
C THR A 96 -20.23 -0.47 2.00
N ALA A 97 -21.48 -0.59 1.52
CA ALA A 97 -21.75 -1.23 0.22
C ALA A 97 -21.18 -0.44 -0.96
N GLN A 98 -21.15 0.89 -0.85
CA GLN A 98 -20.64 1.79 -1.87
C GLN A 98 -19.37 2.48 -1.41
N VAL A 99 -18.57 2.91 -2.39
CA VAL A 99 -17.38 3.74 -2.17
C VAL A 99 -17.78 5.06 -1.54
N ASN A 100 -17.13 5.41 -0.43
CA ASN A 100 -17.38 6.63 0.30
C ASN A 100 -16.47 7.76 -0.19
N ARG A 101 -17.03 8.70 -0.97
CA ARG A 101 -16.27 9.83 -1.53
C ARG A 101 -15.81 10.88 -0.51
N LYS A 102 -16.19 10.74 0.77
CA LYS A 102 -15.70 11.58 1.87
C LYS A 102 -14.41 11.06 2.50
N ILE A 103 -14.01 9.84 2.14
CA ILE A 103 -12.83 9.17 2.72
C ILE A 103 -11.88 8.85 1.57
N ASP A 104 -10.85 9.68 1.44
CA ASP A 104 -9.73 9.40 0.55
C ASP A 104 -8.57 8.74 1.30
N SER A 105 -7.80 7.91 0.58
CA SER A 105 -6.69 7.12 1.12
C SER A 105 -5.57 8.00 1.70
N TYR A 106 -5.33 9.18 1.13
CA TYR A 106 -4.28 10.08 1.58
C TYR A 106 -4.61 10.73 2.93
N TRP A 107 -5.85 11.14 3.11
CA TRP A 107 -6.33 11.61 4.41
C TRP A 107 -6.36 10.46 5.43
N LEU A 108 -6.77 9.26 4.99
CA LEU A 108 -6.91 8.12 5.88
C LEU A 108 -5.55 7.59 6.39
N LYS A 109 -4.50 7.53 5.56
CA LYS A 109 -3.17 7.08 6.03
C LYS A 109 -2.66 7.94 7.20
N HIS A 110 -2.93 9.25 7.20
CA HIS A 110 -2.54 10.13 8.30
C HIS A 110 -3.33 9.83 9.59
N ARG A 111 -4.54 9.26 9.49
CA ARG A 111 -5.28 8.77 10.67
C ARG A 111 -4.67 7.50 11.23
N ILE A 112 -4.18 6.62 10.38
CA ILE A 112 -3.43 5.42 10.79
C ILE A 112 -2.13 5.84 11.48
N GLU A 113 -1.35 6.70 10.84
CA GLU A 113 -0.12 7.28 11.40
C GLU A 113 -0.38 7.99 12.73
N ALA A 114 -1.55 8.62 12.92
CA ALA A 114 -1.91 9.28 14.18
C ALA A 114 -2.35 8.30 15.28
N LEU A 115 -2.94 7.16 14.92
CA LEU A 115 -3.43 6.15 15.86
C LEU A 115 -2.31 5.24 16.38
N TYR A 116 -1.36 4.87 15.53
CA TYR A 116 -0.29 3.93 15.89
C TYR A 116 1.02 4.65 16.20
N ARG A 117 1.63 4.27 17.32
CA ARG A 117 2.95 4.76 17.75
C ARG A 117 3.91 3.60 17.95
N LEU A 118 5.15 3.89 17.62
CA LEU A 118 6.31 3.08 17.97
C LEU A 118 6.63 3.18 19.47
N PRO A 119 7.40 2.25 20.04
CA PRO A 119 7.80 2.29 21.45
C PRO A 119 8.51 3.60 21.85
N ASN A 120 9.26 4.19 20.90
CA ASN A 120 9.95 5.47 21.07
C ASN A 120 9.02 6.70 20.94
N GLY A 121 7.71 6.50 20.76
CA GLY A 121 6.72 7.56 20.65
C GLY A 121 6.59 8.20 19.26
N TRP A 122 7.33 7.73 18.25
CA TRP A 122 7.20 8.22 16.88
C TRP A 122 5.99 7.58 16.17
N PRO A 123 5.31 8.28 15.24
CA PRO A 123 4.26 7.68 14.42
C PRO A 123 4.84 6.60 13.52
N PHE A 124 4.10 5.50 13.35
CA PHE A 124 4.43 4.50 12.34
C PHE A 124 4.06 5.06 10.96
N TYR A 125 5.04 5.23 10.08
CA TYR A 125 4.79 5.77 8.74
C TYR A 125 4.00 4.77 7.88
N VAL A 126 3.01 5.27 7.14
CA VAL A 126 2.23 4.48 6.19
C VAL A 126 2.23 5.17 4.83
N SER A 127 2.72 4.47 3.82
CA SER A 127 2.62 4.92 2.44
C SER A 127 1.17 4.85 1.94
N ASN A 128 0.79 5.75 1.04
CA ASN A 128 -0.57 5.78 0.49
C ASN A 128 -0.86 4.50 -0.30
N GLY A 129 0.14 3.99 -1.03
CA GLY A 129 0.08 2.71 -1.73
C GLY A 129 -0.17 1.52 -0.83
N ALA A 130 0.49 1.44 0.34
CA ALA A 130 0.29 0.33 1.28
C ALA A 130 -1.16 0.26 1.77
N LEU A 131 -1.78 1.41 2.04
CA LEU A 131 -3.19 1.47 2.41
C LEU A 131 -4.12 1.05 1.26
N ILE A 132 -3.84 1.49 0.04
CA ILE A 132 -4.62 1.07 -1.14
C ILE A 132 -4.48 -0.45 -1.35
N ALA A 133 -3.27 -0.99 -1.25
CA ALA A 133 -3.01 -2.42 -1.37
C ALA A 133 -3.75 -3.22 -0.31
N ALA A 134 -3.65 -2.81 0.97
CA ALA A 134 -4.37 -3.43 2.07
C ALA A 134 -5.90 -3.41 1.85
N ALA A 135 -6.45 -2.29 1.38
CA ALA A 135 -7.88 -2.18 1.11
C ALA A 135 -8.36 -3.10 -0.02
N ILE A 136 -7.57 -3.26 -1.08
CA ILE A 136 -7.88 -4.21 -2.16
C ILE A 136 -7.81 -5.64 -1.62
N GLY A 137 -6.76 -5.98 -0.88
CA GLY A 137 -6.58 -7.30 -0.28
C GLY A 137 -7.65 -7.68 0.74
N ASP A 138 -8.16 -6.69 1.49
CA ASP A 138 -9.28 -6.85 2.44
C ASP A 138 -10.64 -6.99 1.72
N GLY A 139 -10.68 -6.86 0.39
CA GLY A 139 -11.88 -6.97 -0.43
C GLY A 139 -12.78 -5.74 -0.37
N LEU A 140 -12.23 -4.56 -0.07
CA LEU A 140 -12.98 -3.30 -0.15
C LEU A 140 -13.11 -2.84 -1.60
N ASN A 141 -14.21 -2.12 -1.88
CA ASN A 141 -14.31 -1.40 -3.13
C ASN A 141 -13.38 -0.18 -3.08
N VAL A 142 -12.39 -0.18 -3.96
CA VAL A 142 -11.41 0.89 -4.12
C VAL A 142 -11.59 1.53 -5.49
N LYS A 143 -11.68 2.87 -5.53
CA LYS A 143 -11.76 3.62 -6.80
C LYS A 143 -10.84 4.84 -6.77
N PRO A 144 -10.03 5.09 -7.80
CA PRO A 144 -9.26 6.33 -7.90
C PRO A 144 -10.16 7.57 -7.74
N THR A 145 -9.67 8.60 -7.06
CA THR A 145 -10.48 9.82 -6.82
C THR A 145 -10.74 10.60 -8.11
N LYS A 146 -9.79 10.53 -9.05
CA LYS A 146 -9.83 11.08 -10.42
C LYS A 146 -9.05 10.14 -11.33
N PRO A 147 -9.24 10.20 -12.66
CA PRO A 147 -8.30 9.59 -13.58
C PRO A 147 -6.89 10.05 -13.23
N TRP A 148 -5.94 9.11 -13.16
CA TRP A 148 -4.52 9.40 -12.89
C TRP A 148 -4.19 9.90 -11.48
N SER A 149 -5.15 9.87 -10.54
CA SER A 149 -4.86 10.24 -9.16
C SER A 149 -4.15 9.12 -8.43
N HIS A 150 -3.10 9.45 -7.68
CA HIS A 150 -2.47 8.54 -6.73
C HIS A 150 -3.41 8.12 -5.59
N THR A 151 -4.49 8.86 -5.34
CA THR A 151 -5.38 8.62 -4.19
C THR A 151 -6.63 7.86 -4.59
N ALA A 152 -7.20 7.13 -3.63
CA ALA A 152 -8.40 6.34 -3.81
C ALA A 152 -9.49 6.71 -2.81
N TYR A 153 -10.75 6.58 -3.23
CA TYR A 153 -11.88 6.46 -2.33
C TYR A 153 -12.09 5.00 -1.95
N LEU A 154 -12.52 4.78 -0.70
CA LEU A 154 -12.65 3.46 -0.07
C LEU A 154 -14.10 3.21 0.38
N SER A 155 -14.56 1.96 0.35
CA SER A 155 -15.89 1.58 0.86
C SER A 155 -15.91 1.33 2.36
N ILE A 156 -15.57 2.36 3.13
CA ILE A 156 -15.61 2.35 4.61
C ILE A 156 -16.46 3.50 5.16
N SER A 157 -17.00 3.27 6.35
CA SER A 157 -17.88 4.21 7.05
C SER A 157 -17.12 5.41 7.60
N THR A 158 -17.61 6.63 7.34
CA THR A 158 -17.07 7.83 8.00
C THR A 158 -17.25 7.78 9.53
N ARG A 159 -18.27 7.07 10.02
CA ARG A 159 -18.57 6.97 11.45
C ARG A 159 -17.47 6.19 12.19
N SER A 160 -17.08 5.01 11.69
CA SER A 160 -16.02 4.20 12.30
C SER A 160 -14.68 4.92 12.26
N VAL A 161 -14.34 5.54 11.13
CA VAL A 161 -13.10 6.34 11.00
C VAL A 161 -13.08 7.52 11.96
N LYS A 162 -14.21 8.23 12.14
CA LYS A 162 -14.32 9.33 13.11
C LYS A 162 -14.12 8.84 14.55
N ALA A 163 -14.74 7.70 14.91
CA ALA A 163 -14.56 7.11 16.23
C ALA A 163 -13.10 6.73 16.51
N LEU A 164 -12.40 6.12 15.53
CA LEU A 164 -10.96 5.82 15.64
C LEU A 164 -10.10 7.09 15.73
N THR A 165 -10.47 8.14 14.99
CA THR A 165 -9.78 9.43 15.03
C THR A 165 -9.97 10.14 16.38
N GLU A 166 -11.14 10.03 16.98
CA GLU A 166 -11.41 10.58 18.31
C GLU A 166 -10.63 9.81 19.38
N ARG A 167 -10.56 8.48 19.25
CA ARG A 167 -9.74 7.63 20.10
C ARG A 167 -8.26 8.05 20.06
N SER A 168 -7.69 8.32 18.90
CA SER A 168 -6.27 8.71 18.78
C SER A 168 -5.92 10.07 19.41
N ARG A 169 -6.91 10.87 19.83
CA ARG A 169 -6.68 12.16 20.51
C ARG A 169 -6.46 12.02 22.02
N SER A 170 -6.88 10.90 22.60
CA SER A 170 -6.60 10.58 24.00
C SER A 170 -5.24 9.91 24.12
N PRO A 171 -4.40 10.27 25.12
CA PRO A 171 -3.14 9.57 25.39
C PRO A 171 -3.32 8.05 25.58
N GLN A 172 -4.45 7.62 26.15
CA GLN A 172 -4.80 6.22 26.38
C GLN A 172 -5.37 5.54 25.13
N GLY A 173 -5.81 6.32 24.14
CA GLY A 173 -6.42 5.79 22.92
C GLY A 173 -5.43 5.52 21.78
N VAL A 174 -4.19 6.02 21.89
CA VAL A 174 -3.10 5.70 20.97
C VAL A 174 -2.66 4.25 21.16
N LEU A 175 -2.55 3.52 20.05
CA LEU A 175 -2.11 2.13 20.05
C LEU A 175 -0.59 2.07 19.91
N ARG A 176 0.08 1.49 20.90
CA ARG A 176 1.51 1.22 20.82
C ARG A 176 1.72 -0.13 20.17
N LEU A 177 2.63 -0.18 19.20
CA LEU A 177 3.08 -1.44 18.64
C LEU A 177 4.01 -2.12 19.64
N GLU A 178 3.69 -3.35 20.00
CA GLU A 178 4.52 -4.20 20.84
C GLU A 178 5.25 -5.22 19.96
N ALA A 179 6.48 -5.56 20.35
CA ALA A 179 7.27 -6.51 19.60
C ALA A 179 6.67 -7.93 19.77
N CYS A 180 6.43 -8.60 18.65
CA CYS A 180 6.20 -10.04 18.55
C CYS A 180 7.57 -10.74 18.55
N TRP A 181 7.98 -11.26 19.70
CA TRP A 181 9.17 -12.11 19.84
C TRP A 181 8.82 -13.58 19.60
#